data_AF-A0A961PBT7-F1
#
_entry.id   AF-A0A961PBT7-F1
#
_cell.length_a   1.000
_cell.length_b   1.000
_cell.length_c   1.000
_cell.angle_alpha   90.00
_cell.angle_beta   90.00
_cell.angle_gamma   90.00
#
_symmetry.space_group_name_H-M   'P 1'
#
loop_
_entity.id
_entity.type
_entity.pdbx_description
1 polymer ?
#
loop_
_entity_poly.entity_id
_entity_poly.type
_entity_poly.pdbx_seq_one_letter_code
_entity_poly.pdbx_strand_id
1 'polypeptide(L)' 'MAALFSEDWMNAFGAAWNAEPDLGDALAKIGFNSVIGYGMQGDAQPKGYIDV' A
#
# COMPACT_ATOMS: atom_id res chain seq x y z
N MET A 1 -2.57 -5.01 18.40
CA MET A 1 -3.42 -5.28 17.23
C MET A 1 -3.56 -3.94 16.53
N ALA A 2 -2.87 -3.74 15.40
CA ALA A 2 -2.93 -2.45 14.70
C ALA A 2 -4.38 -2.22 14.23
N ALA A 3 -4.88 -1.00 14.37
CA ALA A 3 -6.21 -0.67 13.87
C ALA A 3 -6.22 -0.77 12.34
N LEU A 4 -7.33 -1.23 11.75
CA LEU A 4 -7.46 -1.29 10.30
C LEU A 4 -7.26 0.12 9.73
N PHE A 5 -6.42 0.25 8.69
CA PHE A 5 -6.01 1.54 8.10
C PHE A 5 -5.13 2.44 8.98
N SER A 6 -4.58 1.94 10.10
CA SER A 6 -3.54 2.68 10.81
C SER A 6 -2.24 2.71 10.01
N GLU A 7 -1.39 3.70 10.26
CA GLU A 7 -0.08 3.83 9.62
C GLU A 7 0.75 2.54 9.71
N ASP A 8 0.84 1.94 10.91
CA ASP A 8 1.52 0.66 11.12
C ASP A 8 0.97 -0.49 10.26
N TRP A 9 -0.36 -0.55 10.09
CA TRP A 9 -1.00 -1.60 9.31
C TRP A 9 -0.76 -1.39 7.82
N MET A 10 -0.88 -0.14 7.34
CA MET A 10 -0.65 0.20 5.94
C MET A 10 0.81 -0.01 5.54
N ASN A 11 1.76 0.32 6.43
CA ASN A 11 3.20 0.07 6.21
C ASN A 11 3.52 -1.44 6.19
N ALA A 12 2.95 -2.21 7.12
CA ALA A 12 3.12 -3.67 7.13
C ALA A 12 2.52 -4.33 5.88
N PHE A 13 1.36 -3.86 5.41
CA PHE A 13 0.73 -4.33 4.19
C PHE A 13 1.56 -3.99 2.96
N GLY A 14 2.05 -2.74 2.86
CA GLY A 14 2.96 -2.33 1.78
C GLY A 14 4.25 -3.16 1.74
N ALA A 15 4.83 -3.46 2.90
CA ALA A 15 6.00 -4.34 3.01
C ALA A 15 5.68 -5.77 2.57
N ALA A 16 4.52 -6.32 2.96
CA ALA A 16 4.07 -7.64 2.54
C ALA A 16 3.76 -7.70 1.02
N TRP A 17 3.22 -6.62 0.45
CA TRP A 17 2.97 -6.51 -0.99
C TRP A 17 4.29 -6.45 -1.78
N ASN A 18 5.27 -5.71 -1.27
CA ASN A 18 6.61 -5.63 -1.85
C ASN A 18 7.51 -6.85 -1.51
N ALA A 19 7.03 -7.80 -0.70
CA ALA A 19 7.81 -8.99 -0.34
C ALA A 19 7.93 -10.02 -1.48
N GLU A 20 7.30 -9.77 -2.62
CA GLU A 20 7.44 -10.58 -3.83
C GLU A 20 8.50 -9.94 -4.76
N PRO A 21 9.74 -10.46 -4.75
CA PRO A 21 10.86 -9.82 -5.45
C PRO A 21 10.68 -9.78 -6.96
N ASP A 22 10.03 -10.79 -7.56
CA ASP A 22 9.77 -10.79 -9.01
C ASP A 22 8.84 -9.65 -9.44
N LEU A 23 7.92 -9.24 -8.57
CA LEU A 23 7.00 -8.12 -8.81
C LEU A 23 7.67 -6.79 -8.47
N GLY A 24 8.25 -6.70 -7.26
CA GLY A 24 8.91 -5.48 -6.77
C GLY A 24 10.07 -5.05 -7.67
N ASP A 25 10.95 -5.97 -8.07
CA ASP A 25 12.08 -5.66 -8.94
C ASP A 25 11.65 -5.29 -10.36
N ALA A 26 10.59 -5.91 -10.89
CA ALA A 26 10.05 -5.57 -12.21
C ALA A 26 9.42 -4.18 -12.23
N LEU A 27 8.65 -3.83 -11.20
CA LEU A 27 8.04 -2.51 -11.04
C LEU A 27 9.10 -1.43 -10.76
N ALA A 28 10.12 -1.73 -9.96
CA ALA A 28 11.23 -0.83 -9.70
C ALA A 28 12.04 -0.51 -10.97
N LYS A 29 12.29 -1.50 -11.85
CA LYS A 29 13.02 -1.31 -13.12
C LYS A 29 12.38 -0.30 -14.06
N ILE A 30 11.06 -0.17 -14.02
CA ILE A 30 10.33 0.80 -14.85
C ILE A 30 10.05 2.12 -14.11
N GLY A 31 10.55 2.27 -12.87
CA GLY A 31 10.30 3.45 -12.04
C GLY A 31 8.82 3.60 -11.66
N PHE A 32 8.09 2.50 -11.56
CA PHE A 32 6.67 2.53 -11.21
C PHE A 32 6.50 3.00 -9.76
N ASN A 33 5.79 4.11 -9.59
CA ASN A 33 5.29 4.56 -8.30
C ASN A 33 3.76 4.60 -8.34
N SER A 34 3.14 4.34 -7.19
CA SER A 34 1.69 4.40 -7.05
C SER A 34 1.34 4.78 -5.63
N VAL A 35 0.37 5.68 -5.49
CA VAL A 35 -0.25 6.00 -4.20
C VAL A 35 -1.29 4.92 -3.90
N ILE A 36 -1.15 4.22 -2.79
CA ILE A 36 -2.14 3.20 -2.36
C ILE A 36 -3.15 3.88 -1.45
N GLY A 37 -4.39 4.00 -1.94
CA GLY A 37 -5.53 4.43 -1.13
C GLY A 37 -6.17 3.25 -0.41
N TYR A 38 -6.30 3.33 0.90
CA TYR A 38 -6.93 2.33 1.74
C TYR A 38 -8.31 2.81 2.20
N GLY A 39 -9.32 1.96 2.11
CA GLY A 39 -10.67 2.29 2.53
C GLY A 39 -11.62 1.10 2.42
N MET A 40 -12.91 1.36 2.63
CA MET A 40 -13.97 0.37 2.47
C MET A 40 -14.69 0.58 1.15
N GLN A 41 -15.10 -0.52 0.51
CA GLN A 41 -15.91 -0.46 -0.69
C GLN A 41 -17.22 0.28 -0.41
N GLY A 42 -17.49 1.35 -1.17
CA GLY A 42 -18.68 2.18 -1.01
C GLY A 42 -18.47 3.50 -0.26
N ASP A 43 -17.30 3.72 0.35
CA ASP A 43 -16.97 5.03 0.92
C ASP A 43 -16.58 6.04 -0.18
N ALA A 44 -17.02 7.28 -0.02
CA ALA A 44 -16.73 8.35 -0.99
C ALA A 44 -15.25 8.79 -1.01
N GLN A 45 -14.49 8.51 0.06
CA GLN A 45 -13.09 8.89 0.22
C GLN A 45 -12.28 7.76 0.88
N PRO A 46 -11.00 7.60 0.52
CA PRO A 46 -10.10 6.68 1.21
C PRO A 46 -9.94 7.09 2.68
N LYS A 47 -9.85 6.10 3.57
CA LYS A 47 -9.57 6.30 5.01
C LYS A 47 -8.13 6.70 5.29
N GLY A 48 -7.22 6.32 4.40
CA GLY A 48 -5.81 6.68 4.47
C GLY A 48 -5.16 6.42 3.12
N TYR A 49 -4.03 7.09 2.86
CA TYR A 49 -3.19 6.80 1.72
C TYR A 49 -1.73 6.80 2.15
N ILE A 50 -0.92 5.98 1.49
CA ILE A 50 0.54 6.08 1.59
C ILE A 50 1.05 6.76 0.33
N ASP A 51 1.79 7.84 0.50
CA ASP A 51 2.58 8.50 -0.53
C ASP A 51 4.05 8.10 -0.31
N VAL A 52 4.71 7.60 -1.35
CA VAL A 52 6.08 7.04 -1.32
C VAL A 52 6.98 7.74 -2.32
#